data_AF-A0A396SSM9-F1
#
_entry.id   AF-A0A396SSM9-F1
#
_cell.length_a   1.000
_cell.length_b   1.000
_cell.length_c   1.000
_cell.angle_alpha   90.00
_cell.angle_beta   90.00
_cell.angle_gamma   90.00
#
_symmetry.space_group_name_H-M   'P 1'
#
loop_
_entity.id
_entity.type
_entity.pdbx_description
1 polymer ?
#
loop_
_entity_poly.entity_id
_entity_poly.type
_entity_poly.pdbx_seq_one_letter_code
_entity_poly.pdbx_strand_id
1 'polypeptide(L)'
;MIVIQDILRIIITTNIILSFYIVFHRRRSVSTTWAWLIILLVFPVIGLILYGFFGRGISQENIFAINKQHHIGLRNVQKSITKAPKKTSPADTSYKARMVIHFFNHNGEAPLSKNNHVKLYTDGQALFDDMMHDIQYAQQSVNVEFYTFYNDQIGNEILNLLIKKAKEGIAVRVLYDAWGSLGASKTWFDQLRQAGGEVLPFITSRNMITRSRINYHLHRKIVVVDGKTSWTGGFNIGDQYLSRNKKFGYWRDSHVRIVGSASLLLQERFVMDWNASIQKESQLITFNTMLFPNLDENEIHPGDVPMQIVADGPDRDIANMRNGIMRLMSLAKKRVWLQTPYLIPDDAMMATLQTIAMSGVDLRIMIPCKPDHPFIYRATQWYANELTRFGIKVYIYNKGFIHAKTIVVDDDFATVGSMNQDYRSYDLNFEDVAVFYDKNFAHEIAQSFIADMEHSTLLTPQIIAKQGRLLRTLQYFSRMLSPIL
;
A
#
# COMPACT_ATOMS: atom_id res chain seq x y z
N MET A 1 45.62 -24.05 18.36
CA MET A 1 45.05 -24.34 17.02
C MET A 1 43.85 -25.29 17.10
N ILE A 2 43.95 -26.42 17.81
CA ILE A 2 42.84 -27.39 17.98
C ILE A 2 41.61 -26.75 18.65
N VAL A 3 41.80 -26.03 19.77
CA VAL A 3 40.69 -25.36 20.48
C VAL A 3 39.90 -24.38 19.60
N ILE A 4 40.57 -23.63 18.72
CA ILE A 4 39.91 -22.68 17.80
C ILE A 4 39.10 -23.44 16.73
N GLN A 5 39.62 -24.56 16.24
CA GLN A 5 38.92 -25.41 15.28
C GLN A 5 37.68 -26.07 15.90
N ASP A 6 37.77 -26.52 17.14
CA ASP A 6 36.63 -27.10 17.85
C ASP A 6 35.55 -26.06 18.15
N ILE A 7 35.94 -24.85 18.56
CA ILE A 7 35.01 -23.73 18.72
C ILE A 7 34.30 -23.40 17.40
N LEU A 8 35.04 -23.31 16.29
CA LEU A 8 34.45 -23.06 14.97
C LEU A 8 33.49 -24.17 14.54
N ARG A 9 33.84 -25.44 14.78
CA ARG A 9 32.97 -26.59 14.50
C ARG A 9 31.68 -26.53 15.30
N ILE A 10 31.77 -26.20 16.59
CA ILE A 10 30.59 -26.04 17.46
C ILE A 10 29.71 -24.91 16.93
N ILE A 11 30.27 -23.73 16.64
CA ILE A 11 29.52 -22.58 16.12
C ILE A 11 28.79 -22.95 14.81
N ILE A 12 29.50 -23.57 13.86
CA ILE A 12 28.91 -23.95 12.56
C ILE A 12 27.82 -25.01 12.75
N THR A 13 28.07 -26.03 13.56
CA THR A 13 27.09 -27.11 13.81
C THR A 13 25.83 -26.56 14.49
N THR A 14 25.98 -25.74 15.52
CA THR A 14 24.87 -25.07 16.20
C THR A 14 24.12 -24.14 15.24
N ASN A 15 24.83 -23.37 14.41
CA ASN A 15 24.22 -22.51 13.41
C ASN A 15 23.37 -23.31 12.42
N ILE A 16 23.87 -24.44 11.90
CA ILE A 16 23.12 -25.31 11.00
C ILE A 16 21.84 -25.82 11.67
N ILE A 17 21.95 -26.39 12.88
CA ILE A 17 20.78 -26.92 13.61
C ILE A 17 19.74 -25.82 13.84
N LEU A 18 20.17 -24.64 14.31
CA LEU A 18 19.29 -23.50 14.50
C LEU A 18 18.66 -23.02 13.19
N SER A 19 19.42 -23.02 12.08
CA SER A 19 18.93 -22.57 10.77
C SER A 19 17.77 -23.43 10.29
N PHE A 20 17.92 -24.76 10.37
CA PHE A 20 16.84 -25.70 10.03
C PHE A 20 15.65 -25.54 11.00
N TYR A 21 15.89 -25.51 12.31
CA TYR A 21 14.82 -25.33 13.28
C TYR A 21 14.01 -24.04 13.01
N ILE A 22 14.68 -22.91 12.84
CA ILE A 22 14.08 -21.59 12.64
C ILE A 22 13.26 -21.54 11.34
N VAL A 23 13.81 -22.06 10.25
CA VAL A 23 13.21 -21.98 8.91
C VAL A 23 12.00 -22.90 8.80
N PHE A 24 12.08 -24.12 9.33
CA PHE A 24 10.98 -25.10 9.25
C PHE A 24 9.89 -24.92 10.31
N HIS A 25 10.15 -24.17 11.38
CA HIS A 25 9.15 -23.91 12.41
C HIS A 25 8.08 -22.86 11.99
N ARG A 26 8.29 -22.12 10.88
CA ARG A 26 7.33 -21.13 10.40
C ARG A 26 6.78 -21.51 9.03
N ARG A 27 5.47 -21.29 8.86
CA ARG A 27 4.83 -21.34 7.53
C ARG A 27 5.30 -20.14 6.71
N ARG A 28 5.94 -20.42 5.58
CA ARG A 28 6.41 -19.45 4.57
C ARG A 28 6.29 -20.07 3.20
N SER A 29 6.32 -19.24 2.16
CA SER A 29 6.53 -19.74 0.81
C SER A 29 7.83 -20.55 0.74
N VAL A 30 7.86 -21.56 -0.12
CA VAL A 30 9.03 -22.42 -0.31
C VAL A 30 10.25 -21.59 -0.74
N SER A 31 10.03 -20.57 -1.56
CA SER A 31 11.08 -19.65 -2.03
C SER A 31 11.68 -18.81 -0.89
N THR A 32 10.85 -18.22 -0.02
CA THR A 32 11.35 -17.46 1.15
C THR A 32 12.07 -18.37 2.15
N THR A 33 11.60 -19.61 2.33
CA THR A 33 12.26 -20.64 3.16
C THR A 33 13.68 -20.93 2.66
N TRP A 34 13.83 -21.21 1.35
CA TRP A 34 15.15 -21.44 0.76
C TRP A 34 16.06 -20.22 0.81
N ALA A 35 15.53 -19.02 0.54
CA ALA A 35 16.30 -17.78 0.61
C ALA A 35 16.92 -17.57 2.01
N TRP A 36 16.14 -17.76 3.07
CA TRP A 36 16.65 -17.69 4.44
C TRP A 36 17.61 -18.81 4.78
N LEU A 37 17.33 -20.05 4.34
CA LEU A 37 18.21 -21.18 4.58
C LEU A 37 19.61 -20.93 3.97
N ILE A 38 19.67 -20.42 2.74
CA ILE A 38 20.93 -20.09 2.06
C ILE A 38 21.70 -19.02 2.84
N ILE A 39 21.05 -17.91 3.23
CA ILE A 39 21.71 -16.83 4.00
C ILE A 39 22.27 -17.36 5.31
N LEU A 40 21.47 -18.17 6.01
CA LEU A 40 21.83 -18.73 7.31
C LEU A 40 22.99 -19.73 7.22
N LEU A 41 23.06 -20.53 6.14
CA LEU A 41 24.12 -21.52 5.93
C LEU A 41 25.41 -20.90 5.37
N VAL A 42 25.31 -19.95 4.44
CA VAL A 42 26.48 -19.31 3.78
C VAL A 42 27.17 -18.32 4.71
N PHE A 43 26.42 -17.63 5.56
CA PHE A 43 26.94 -16.65 6.50
C PHE A 43 26.64 -17.06 7.95
N PRO A 44 27.39 -18.00 8.56
CA PRO A 44 27.18 -18.36 9.96
C PRO A 44 27.28 -17.14 10.87
N VAL A 45 26.45 -17.09 11.93
CA VAL A 45 26.33 -15.95 12.87
C VAL A 45 25.73 -14.70 12.23
N ILE A 46 26.31 -14.16 11.15
CA ILE A 46 25.79 -12.97 10.44
C ILE A 46 24.38 -13.24 9.91
N GLY A 47 24.15 -14.40 9.31
CA GLY A 47 22.84 -14.82 8.83
C GLY A 47 21.81 -14.92 9.96
N LEU A 48 22.20 -15.35 11.16
CA LEU A 48 21.32 -15.36 12.33
C LEU A 48 20.99 -13.95 12.81
N ILE A 49 21.95 -13.01 12.74
CA ILE A 49 21.72 -11.59 13.01
C ILE A 49 20.73 -11.03 11.97
N LEU A 50 20.98 -11.24 10.68
CA LEU A 50 20.10 -10.79 9.59
C LEU A 50 18.70 -11.39 9.71
N TYR A 51 18.59 -12.69 9.97
CA TYR A 51 17.30 -13.34 10.24
C TYR A 51 16.64 -12.74 11.48
N GLY A 52 17.44 -12.46 12.51
CA GLY A 52 17.02 -11.79 13.73
C GLY A 52 16.27 -10.50 13.45
N PHE A 53 16.74 -9.65 12.53
CA PHE A 53 16.16 -8.33 12.22
C PHE A 53 15.08 -8.32 11.12
N PHE A 54 15.30 -9.11 10.06
CA PHE A 54 14.46 -9.10 8.84
C PHE A 54 13.68 -10.41 8.69
N GLY A 55 14.28 -11.52 9.10
CA GLY A 55 13.69 -12.84 8.96
C GLY A 55 12.65 -13.19 10.00
N ARG A 56 12.38 -12.37 11.03
CA ARG A 56 11.34 -12.67 12.03
C ARG A 56 9.99 -12.13 11.58
N GLY A 57 8.95 -12.98 11.65
CA GLY A 57 7.57 -12.54 11.40
C GLY A 57 7.01 -11.62 12.49
N ILE A 58 5.81 -11.06 12.29
CA ILE A 58 5.13 -10.18 13.28
C ILE A 58 5.05 -10.87 14.65
N SER A 59 5.13 -10.08 15.72
CA SER A 59 4.93 -10.59 17.08
C SER A 59 3.49 -11.06 17.27
N GLN A 60 3.31 -12.19 17.97
CA GLN A 60 1.97 -12.64 18.35
C GLN A 60 1.22 -11.58 19.17
N GLU A 61 1.94 -10.78 19.97
CA GLU A 61 1.38 -9.62 20.68
C GLU A 61 0.81 -8.56 19.72
N ASN A 62 1.52 -8.23 18.64
CA ASN A 62 1.05 -7.22 17.70
C ASN A 62 -0.10 -7.77 16.86
N ILE A 63 -0.03 -9.04 16.42
CA ILE A 63 -1.13 -9.72 15.74
C ILE A 63 -2.36 -9.73 16.65
N PHE A 64 -2.20 -10.10 17.92
CA PHE A 64 -3.27 -10.09 18.90
C PHE A 64 -3.84 -8.68 19.12
N ALA A 65 -2.99 -7.67 19.25
CA ALA A 65 -3.42 -6.29 19.41
C ALA A 65 -4.20 -5.78 18.19
N ILE A 66 -3.82 -6.18 16.97
CA ILE A 66 -4.54 -5.85 15.74
C ILE A 66 -5.87 -6.62 15.66
N ASN A 67 -5.83 -7.93 15.88
CA ASN A 67 -6.99 -8.81 15.73
C ASN A 67 -8.05 -8.64 16.84
N LYS A 68 -7.66 -8.13 18.01
CA LYS A 68 -8.59 -7.82 19.11
C LYS A 68 -9.38 -6.53 18.86
N GLN A 69 -8.97 -5.69 17.91
CA GLN A 69 -9.67 -4.43 17.70
C GLN A 69 -11.11 -4.68 17.25
N HIS A 70 -12.02 -4.08 18.00
CA HIS A 70 -13.43 -4.11 17.66
C HIS A 70 -13.67 -3.12 16.53
N HIS A 71 -14.45 -3.56 15.54
CA HIS A 71 -15.02 -2.69 14.53
C HIS A 71 -16.08 -1.77 15.17
N ILE A 72 -15.66 -0.58 15.60
CA ILE A 72 -16.49 0.33 16.39
C ILE A 72 -17.50 1.10 15.52
N GLY A 73 -17.14 1.43 14.29
CA GLY A 73 -17.97 2.18 13.33
C GLY A 73 -18.52 1.31 12.22
N LEU A 74 -17.82 0.24 11.83
CA LEU A 74 -18.17 -0.57 10.66
C LEU A 74 -19.60 -1.12 10.72
N ARG A 75 -20.06 -1.58 11.88
CA ARG A 75 -21.42 -2.12 12.02
C ARG A 75 -22.48 -1.08 11.68
N ASN A 76 -22.25 0.19 12.03
CA ASN A 76 -23.17 1.29 11.71
C ASN A 76 -23.06 1.68 10.24
N VAL A 77 -21.85 1.70 9.68
CA VAL A 77 -21.60 1.94 8.26
C VAL A 77 -22.27 0.86 7.40
N GLN A 78 -22.09 -0.43 7.73
CA GLN A 78 -22.76 -1.56 7.10
C GLN A 78 -24.28 -1.42 7.18
N LYS A 79 -24.83 -1.06 8.34
CA LYS A 79 -26.28 -0.83 8.48
C LYS A 79 -26.77 0.29 7.55
N SER A 80 -26.03 1.38 7.41
CA SER A 80 -26.36 2.45 6.46
C SER A 80 -26.31 1.93 5.01
N ILE A 81 -25.21 1.28 4.63
CA ILE A 81 -25.01 0.71 3.29
C ILE A 81 -26.06 -0.35 2.93
N THR A 82 -26.43 -1.23 3.86
CA THR A 82 -27.45 -2.27 3.61
C THR A 82 -28.85 -1.71 3.38
N LYS A 83 -29.13 -0.48 3.85
CA LYS A 83 -30.40 0.22 3.61
C LYS A 83 -30.43 0.96 2.28
N ALA A 84 -29.27 1.19 1.66
CA ALA A 84 -29.12 1.90 0.41
C ALA A 84 -29.86 1.21 -0.76
N PRO A 85 -30.22 1.96 -1.82
CA PRO A 85 -30.82 1.38 -3.02
C PRO A 85 -29.94 0.27 -3.62
N LYS A 86 -30.55 -0.90 -3.88
CA LYS A 86 -29.84 -2.05 -4.47
C LYS A 86 -29.29 -1.78 -5.87
N LYS A 87 -29.82 -0.79 -6.59
CA LYS A 87 -29.39 -0.37 -7.93
C LYS A 87 -29.12 1.13 -7.95
N THR A 88 -27.88 1.51 -8.19
CA THR A 88 -27.48 2.93 -8.28
C THR A 88 -26.73 3.21 -9.57
N SER A 89 -26.09 2.19 -10.17
CA SER A 89 -25.56 2.22 -11.53
C SER A 89 -25.75 0.86 -12.24
N PRO A 90 -25.70 0.81 -13.57
CA PRO A 90 -25.50 -0.47 -14.28
C PRO A 90 -24.15 -1.13 -13.96
N ALA A 91 -23.13 -0.33 -13.60
CA ALA A 91 -21.77 -0.80 -13.39
C ALA A 91 -21.60 -1.62 -12.10
N ASP A 92 -22.18 -1.17 -10.97
CA ASP A 92 -22.10 -1.86 -9.68
C ASP A 92 -23.00 -3.10 -9.59
N THR A 93 -23.94 -3.22 -10.52
CA THR A 93 -24.91 -4.33 -10.55
C THR A 93 -24.63 -5.37 -11.63
N SER A 94 -23.55 -5.23 -12.41
CA SER A 94 -23.14 -6.23 -13.40
C SER A 94 -22.80 -7.58 -12.74
N TYR A 95 -22.86 -8.68 -13.49
CA TYR A 95 -22.45 -10.00 -12.98
C TYR A 95 -21.00 -9.98 -12.49
N LYS A 96 -20.11 -9.34 -13.26
CA LYS A 96 -18.70 -9.18 -12.90
C LYS A 96 -18.55 -8.40 -11.59
N ALA A 97 -19.22 -7.25 -11.46
CA ALA A 97 -19.16 -6.42 -10.24
C ALA A 97 -19.62 -7.19 -9.01
N ARG A 98 -20.77 -7.91 -9.08
CA ARG A 98 -21.25 -8.71 -7.94
C ARG A 98 -20.24 -9.75 -7.45
N MET A 99 -19.47 -10.37 -8.36
CA MET A 99 -18.44 -11.33 -7.97
C MET A 99 -17.28 -10.67 -7.24
N VAL A 100 -16.82 -9.50 -7.70
CA VAL A 100 -15.71 -8.76 -7.07
C VAL A 100 -16.16 -8.15 -5.74
N ILE A 101 -17.34 -7.53 -5.71
CA ILE A 101 -17.96 -6.99 -4.49
C ILE A 101 -18.09 -8.06 -3.43
N HIS A 102 -18.64 -9.23 -3.79
CA HIS A 102 -18.79 -10.34 -2.86
C HIS A 102 -17.44 -10.89 -2.39
N PHE A 103 -16.45 -10.98 -3.28
CA PHE A 103 -15.10 -11.41 -2.91
C PHE A 103 -14.50 -10.49 -1.85
N PHE A 104 -14.43 -9.19 -2.11
CA PHE A 104 -13.83 -8.26 -1.15
C PHE A 104 -14.64 -8.12 0.14
N ASN A 105 -15.96 -8.27 0.06
CA ASN A 105 -16.84 -8.16 1.22
C ASN A 105 -17.14 -9.51 1.90
N HIS A 106 -16.40 -10.59 1.64
CA HIS A 106 -16.73 -11.92 2.17
C HIS A 106 -16.73 -11.96 3.72
N ASN A 107 -15.93 -11.11 4.37
CA ASN A 107 -15.87 -10.95 5.83
C ASN A 107 -16.71 -9.78 6.34
N GLY A 108 -17.43 -9.07 5.46
CA GLY A 108 -18.19 -7.86 5.78
C GLY A 108 -17.34 -6.58 5.92
N GLU A 109 -16.02 -6.63 5.75
CA GLU A 109 -15.14 -5.51 6.08
C GLU A 109 -14.97 -4.47 4.98
N ALA A 110 -15.41 -4.78 3.76
CA ALA A 110 -15.34 -3.88 2.62
C ALA A 110 -16.73 -3.76 1.97
N PRO A 111 -17.75 -3.21 2.65
CA PRO A 111 -19.07 -3.06 2.06
C PRO A 111 -19.03 -2.07 0.88
N LEU A 112 -19.92 -2.25 -0.11
CA LEU A 112 -20.03 -1.36 -1.26
C LEU A 112 -20.75 -0.08 -0.86
N SER A 113 -20.01 1.02 -0.74
CA SER A 113 -20.56 2.37 -0.58
C SER A 113 -20.91 3.00 -1.93
N LYS A 114 -21.93 3.85 -2.00
CA LYS A 114 -22.47 4.36 -3.26
C LYS A 114 -22.59 5.88 -3.33
N ASN A 115 -22.88 6.54 -2.22
CA ASN A 115 -22.86 7.99 -2.08
C ASN A 115 -21.41 8.47 -1.89
N ASN A 116 -20.66 8.59 -2.99
CA ASN A 116 -19.28 9.06 -2.96
C ASN A 116 -18.95 9.97 -4.14
N HIS A 117 -18.62 11.22 -3.87
CA HIS A 117 -17.98 12.08 -4.84
C HIS A 117 -16.46 11.87 -4.80
N VAL A 118 -15.87 11.46 -5.92
CA VAL A 118 -14.45 11.11 -6.02
C VAL A 118 -13.73 12.03 -7.00
N LYS A 119 -12.57 12.54 -6.60
CA LYS A 119 -11.66 13.30 -7.47
C LYS A 119 -10.29 12.63 -7.51
N LEU A 120 -9.80 12.33 -8.72
CA LEU A 120 -8.46 11.79 -8.95
C LEU A 120 -7.41 12.91 -8.99
N TYR A 121 -6.25 12.64 -8.41
CA TYR A 121 -5.06 13.47 -8.49
C TYR A 121 -3.93 12.68 -9.09
N THR A 122 -3.26 13.29 -10.06
CA THR A 122 -2.08 12.74 -10.73
C THR A 122 -0.81 13.55 -10.47
N ASP A 123 -0.97 14.72 -9.83
CA ASP A 123 0.07 15.69 -9.53
C ASP A 123 0.08 16.04 -8.03
N GLY A 124 1.28 16.13 -7.45
CA GLY A 124 1.45 16.36 -6.02
C GLY A 124 1.09 17.76 -5.56
N GLN A 125 1.29 18.80 -6.38
CA GLN A 125 0.98 20.17 -5.96
C GLN A 125 -0.54 20.33 -5.79
N ALA A 126 -1.31 19.95 -6.81
CA ALA A 126 -2.77 19.99 -6.76
C ALA A 126 -3.34 19.12 -5.62
N LEU A 127 -2.72 17.97 -5.35
CA LEU A 127 -3.09 17.09 -4.23
C LEU A 127 -2.93 17.80 -2.88
N PHE A 128 -1.73 18.32 -2.59
CA PHE A 128 -1.45 18.90 -1.28
C PHE A 128 -2.19 20.23 -1.06
N ASP A 129 -2.40 21.01 -2.10
CA ASP A 129 -3.19 22.26 -2.02
C ASP A 129 -4.63 21.96 -1.55
N ASP A 130 -5.32 21.03 -2.22
CA ASP A 130 -6.70 20.67 -1.86
C ASP A 130 -6.77 19.90 -0.53
N MET A 131 -5.78 19.06 -0.20
CA MET A 131 -5.71 18.36 1.08
C MET A 131 -5.53 19.34 2.24
N MET A 132 -4.62 20.30 2.11
CA MET A 132 -4.42 21.36 3.10
C MET A 132 -5.65 22.26 3.21
N HIS A 133 -6.35 22.51 2.11
CA HIS A 133 -7.64 23.21 2.14
C HIS A 133 -8.66 22.46 3.02
N ASP A 134 -8.87 21.17 2.80
CA ASP A 134 -9.79 20.38 3.64
C ASP A 134 -9.39 20.40 5.12
N ILE A 135 -8.11 20.24 5.44
CA ILE A 135 -7.60 20.28 6.82
C ILE A 135 -7.82 21.67 7.43
N GLN A 136 -7.60 22.74 6.67
CA GLN A 136 -7.79 24.12 7.14
C GLN A 136 -9.24 24.37 7.59
N TYR A 137 -10.22 23.85 6.84
CA TYR A 137 -11.65 24.02 7.10
C TYR A 137 -12.25 22.93 8.01
N ALA A 138 -11.45 22.00 8.53
CA ALA A 138 -11.91 21.00 9.48
C ALA A 138 -12.56 21.61 10.72
N GLN A 139 -13.69 21.02 11.15
CA GLN A 139 -14.54 21.52 12.24
C GLN A 139 -14.55 20.63 13.48
N GLN A 140 -14.19 19.34 13.35
CA GLN A 140 -14.30 18.36 14.44
C GLN A 140 -13.03 17.55 14.61
N SER A 141 -12.48 16.99 13.54
CA SER A 141 -11.29 16.14 13.63
C SER A 141 -10.48 16.05 12.35
N VAL A 142 -9.17 15.82 12.52
CA VAL A 142 -8.23 15.50 11.44
C VAL A 142 -7.42 14.30 11.87
N ASN A 143 -7.59 13.18 11.17
CA ASN A 143 -6.89 11.92 11.41
C ASN A 143 -5.94 11.66 10.24
N VAL A 144 -4.65 11.47 10.51
CA VAL A 144 -3.59 11.37 9.50
C VAL A 144 -2.81 10.09 9.74
N GLU A 145 -2.65 9.26 8.72
CA GLU A 145 -1.91 8.00 8.75
C GLU A 145 -1.04 7.87 7.51
N PHE A 146 0.28 7.81 7.69
CA PHE A 146 1.21 7.71 6.56
C PHE A 146 2.40 6.78 6.84
N TYR A 147 2.80 6.05 5.80
CA TYR A 147 4.12 5.40 5.76
C TYR A 147 5.25 6.43 5.90
N THR A 148 5.24 7.45 5.04
CA THR A 148 6.27 8.48 5.04
C THR A 148 5.64 9.85 5.33
N PHE A 149 6.13 10.46 6.41
CA PHE A 149 5.93 11.86 6.73
C PHE A 149 7.31 12.48 6.97
N TYR A 150 7.91 13.11 5.97
CA TYR A 150 9.25 13.68 6.09
C TYR A 150 9.27 15.03 6.80
N ASN A 151 10.34 15.27 7.54
CA ASN A 151 10.66 16.60 8.07
C ASN A 151 11.38 17.43 7.00
N ASP A 152 10.62 17.81 5.98
CA ASP A 152 11.03 18.67 4.87
C ASP A 152 10.03 19.82 4.68
N GLN A 153 10.07 20.57 3.56
CA GLN A 153 9.28 21.78 3.45
C GLN A 153 7.77 21.49 3.50
N ILE A 154 7.25 20.62 2.63
CA ILE A 154 5.82 20.25 2.66
C ILE A 154 5.44 19.59 3.99
N GLY A 155 6.33 18.77 4.56
CA GLY A 155 6.05 18.13 5.83
C GLY A 155 5.87 19.13 6.98
N ASN A 156 6.69 20.17 7.03
CA ASN A 156 6.55 21.25 8.01
C ASN A 156 5.32 22.12 7.73
N GLU A 157 4.96 22.38 6.47
CA GLU A 157 3.73 23.09 6.10
C GLU A 157 2.48 22.36 6.64
N ILE A 158 2.39 21.05 6.41
CA ILE A 158 1.29 20.22 6.92
C ILE A 158 1.32 20.14 8.45
N LEU A 159 2.48 19.89 9.07
CA LEU A 159 2.59 19.83 10.53
C LEU A 159 2.17 21.15 11.19
N ASN A 160 2.57 22.29 10.65
CA ASN A 160 2.17 23.61 11.15
C ASN A 160 0.66 23.83 11.04
N LEU A 161 0.04 23.37 9.96
CA LEU A 161 -1.42 23.43 9.82
C LEU A 161 -2.11 22.55 10.85
N LEU A 162 -1.63 21.32 11.06
CA LEU A 162 -2.14 20.42 12.10
C LEU A 162 -2.00 21.02 13.52
N ILE A 163 -0.86 21.66 13.82
CA ILE A 163 -0.64 22.39 15.08
C ILE A 163 -1.67 23.51 15.24
N LYS A 164 -1.92 24.29 14.18
CA LYS A 164 -2.92 25.36 14.19
C LYS A 164 -4.31 24.80 14.51
N LYS A 165 -4.73 23.73 13.83
CA LYS A 165 -6.03 23.08 14.08
C LYS A 165 -6.14 22.53 15.50
N ALA A 166 -5.08 21.93 16.04
CA ALA A 166 -5.07 21.46 17.42
C ALA A 166 -5.28 22.61 18.43
N LYS A 167 -4.61 23.77 18.21
CA LYS A 167 -4.82 24.98 19.03
C LYS A 167 -6.23 25.56 18.94
N GLU A 168 -6.90 25.36 17.81
CA GLU A 168 -8.32 25.73 17.62
C GLU A 168 -9.28 24.76 18.33
N GLY A 169 -8.77 23.70 18.97
CA GLY A 169 -9.57 22.69 19.68
C GLY A 169 -10.05 21.54 18.80
N ILE A 170 -9.60 21.46 17.54
CA ILE A 170 -9.90 20.34 16.66
C ILE A 170 -9.13 19.10 17.12
N ALA A 171 -9.79 17.94 17.13
CA ALA A 171 -9.13 16.69 17.50
C ALA A 171 -8.17 16.24 16.38
N VAL A 172 -6.87 16.44 16.58
CA VAL A 172 -5.83 16.10 15.60
C VAL A 172 -5.07 14.86 16.03
N ARG A 173 -5.03 13.84 15.18
CA ARG A 173 -4.33 12.56 15.43
C ARG A 173 -3.43 12.20 14.27
N VAL A 174 -2.17 11.86 14.57
CA VAL A 174 -1.17 11.45 13.58
C VAL A 174 -0.61 10.07 13.93
N LEU A 175 -0.78 9.12 13.02
CA LEU A 175 -0.20 7.80 13.03
C LEU A 175 0.86 7.72 11.93
N TYR A 176 2.06 7.23 12.23
CA TYR A 176 3.13 7.20 11.22
C TYR A 176 4.02 5.98 11.34
N ASP A 177 4.62 5.56 10.22
CA ASP A 177 5.69 4.56 10.24
C ASP A 177 7.02 5.24 10.62
N ALA A 178 7.58 4.85 11.76
CA ALA A 178 8.82 5.44 12.25
C ALA A 178 10.05 5.10 11.39
N TRP A 179 10.00 4.06 10.56
CA TRP A 179 11.09 3.68 9.66
C TRP A 179 10.99 4.41 8.32
N GLY A 180 9.78 4.54 7.78
CA GLY A 180 9.50 5.24 6.53
C GLY A 180 9.59 6.78 6.63
N SER A 181 9.52 7.35 7.83
CA SER A 181 9.42 8.80 8.05
C SER A 181 10.75 9.43 8.49
N LEU A 182 11.68 9.58 7.53
CA LEU A 182 12.98 10.21 7.75
C LEU A 182 12.85 11.63 8.35
N GLY A 183 13.57 11.88 9.44
CA GLY A 183 13.57 13.18 10.12
C GLY A 183 12.36 13.43 11.03
N ALA A 184 11.33 12.57 11.00
CA ALA A 184 10.16 12.66 11.86
C ALA A 184 10.39 12.05 13.24
N SER A 185 11.33 12.64 13.97
CA SER A 185 11.66 12.23 15.32
C SER A 185 10.49 12.46 16.27
N LYS A 186 10.52 11.79 17.43
CA LYS A 186 9.59 12.08 18.52
C LYS A 186 9.59 13.57 18.86
N THR A 187 10.76 14.21 18.87
CA THR A 187 10.93 15.63 19.21
C THR A 187 10.33 16.58 18.18
N TRP A 188 10.33 16.22 16.89
CA TRP A 188 9.71 17.05 15.85
C TRP A 188 8.20 17.20 16.08
N PHE A 189 7.53 16.11 16.48
CA PHE A 189 6.11 16.11 16.81
C PHE A 189 5.75 16.70 18.19
N ASP A 190 6.73 17.08 19.02
CA ASP A 190 6.42 17.61 20.36
C ASP A 190 5.62 18.92 20.30
N GLN A 191 5.82 19.73 19.25
CA GLN A 191 5.04 20.95 19.04
C GLN A 191 3.54 20.66 18.84
N LEU A 192 3.21 19.59 18.11
CA LEU A 192 1.83 19.14 17.94
C LEU A 192 1.26 18.60 19.24
N ARG A 193 2.04 17.82 20.01
CA ARG A 193 1.60 17.33 21.32
C ARG A 193 1.33 18.45 22.30
N GLN A 194 2.18 19.47 22.33
CA GLN A 194 2.01 20.66 23.17
C GLN A 194 0.79 21.48 22.77
N ALA A 195 0.41 21.46 21.49
CA ALA A 195 -0.80 22.10 20.99
C ALA A 195 -2.09 21.30 21.27
N GLY A 196 -2.01 20.13 21.91
CA GLY A 196 -3.15 19.26 22.22
C GLY A 196 -3.41 18.15 21.19
N GLY A 197 -2.59 18.04 20.14
CA GLY A 197 -2.67 16.94 19.19
C GLY A 197 -2.07 15.64 19.73
N GLU A 198 -2.45 14.51 19.13
CA GLU A 198 -1.98 13.18 19.52
C GLU A 198 -1.14 12.57 18.40
N VAL A 199 0.02 12.00 18.75
CA VAL A 199 0.93 11.40 17.76
C VAL A 199 1.47 10.07 18.24
N LEU A 200 1.30 9.02 17.43
CA LEU A 200 1.73 7.66 17.71
C LEU A 200 2.55 7.08 16.55
N PRO A 201 3.68 6.38 16.81
CA PRO A 201 4.26 5.49 15.83
C PRO A 201 3.39 4.23 15.70
N PHE A 202 3.27 3.70 14.48
CA PHE A 202 2.53 2.46 14.23
C PHE A 202 3.10 1.27 15.02
N ILE A 203 2.23 0.35 15.46
CA ILE A 203 2.56 -0.74 16.39
C ILE A 203 3.79 -1.57 15.99
N THR A 204 4.02 -1.80 14.69
CA THR A 204 5.17 -2.57 14.19
C THR A 204 6.46 -1.76 14.10
N SER A 205 6.37 -0.43 14.01
CA SER A 205 7.52 0.48 13.84
C SER A 205 8.06 1.09 15.17
N ARG A 206 7.36 0.85 16.29
CA ARG A 206 7.54 1.58 17.56
C ARG A 206 8.90 1.43 18.27
N ASN A 207 9.58 0.29 18.16
CA ASN A 207 10.80 0.00 18.94
C ASN A 207 11.92 -0.64 18.10
N MET A 208 12.79 0.17 17.50
CA MET A 208 13.90 -0.30 16.65
C MET A 208 14.94 -1.17 17.38
N ILE A 209 15.22 -0.90 18.66
CA ILE A 209 16.34 -1.52 19.39
C ILE A 209 15.93 -2.84 20.06
N THR A 210 14.70 -2.91 20.60
CA THR A 210 14.25 -4.07 21.39
C THR A 210 13.33 -5.02 20.63
N ARG A 211 12.87 -4.67 19.42
CA ARG A 211 11.99 -5.51 18.60
C ARG A 211 12.55 -5.66 17.19
N SER A 212 13.36 -6.70 16.99
CA SER A 212 14.05 -7.11 15.77
C SER A 212 13.12 -7.53 14.61
N ARG A 213 12.07 -6.77 14.29
CA ARG A 213 11.03 -7.15 13.30
C ARG A 213 10.78 -6.01 12.33
N ILE A 214 11.85 -5.60 11.63
CA ILE A 214 11.87 -4.38 10.83
C ILE A 214 10.97 -4.51 9.60
N ASN A 215 10.70 -5.71 9.09
CA ASN A 215 10.10 -5.90 7.76
C ASN A 215 8.61 -5.54 7.58
N TYR A 216 7.89 -5.16 8.63
CA TYR A 216 6.44 -4.97 8.59
C TYR A 216 6.08 -3.50 8.74
N HIS A 217 5.62 -2.90 7.66
CA HIS A 217 5.38 -1.46 7.59
C HIS A 217 3.93 -1.10 7.40
N LEU A 218 3.56 -0.01 8.05
CA LEU A 218 2.37 0.74 7.69
C LEU A 218 2.58 1.34 6.31
N HIS A 219 1.94 0.81 5.27
CA HIS A 219 2.10 1.32 3.91
C HIS A 219 0.87 2.09 3.41
N ARG A 220 -0.10 2.34 4.29
CA ARG A 220 -1.29 3.15 4.00
C ARG A 220 -0.97 4.65 4.00
N LYS A 221 -1.80 5.43 3.28
CA LYS A 221 -1.73 6.89 3.22
C LYS A 221 -3.15 7.44 3.34
N ILE A 222 -3.62 7.60 4.57
CA ILE A 222 -4.99 7.97 4.87
C ILE A 222 -5.01 9.34 5.54
N VAL A 223 -5.83 10.25 5.03
CA VAL A 223 -6.27 11.44 5.77
C VAL A 223 -7.77 11.40 5.86
N VAL A 224 -8.33 11.60 7.05
CA VAL A 224 -9.77 11.78 7.22
C VAL A 224 -10.05 13.07 7.97
N VAL A 225 -10.90 13.90 7.37
CA VAL A 225 -11.38 15.17 7.90
C VAL A 225 -12.86 15.03 8.25
N ASP A 226 -13.18 15.27 9.52
CA ASP A 226 -14.54 15.28 10.08
C ASP A 226 -15.38 14.01 9.82
N GLY A 227 -14.73 12.89 9.48
CA GLY A 227 -15.41 11.64 9.10
C GLY A 227 -16.18 11.70 7.77
N LYS A 228 -16.06 12.79 7.00
CA LYS A 228 -16.84 13.05 5.77
C LYS A 228 -16.00 13.15 4.51
N THR A 229 -14.75 13.57 4.66
CA THR A 229 -13.82 13.76 3.55
C THR A 229 -12.56 12.99 3.85
N SER A 230 -12.09 12.22 2.88
CA SER A 230 -10.94 11.36 3.06
C SER A 230 -10.04 11.31 1.84
N TRP A 231 -8.79 10.98 2.06
CA TRP A 231 -7.75 10.89 1.06
C TRP A 231 -7.07 9.52 1.14
N THR A 232 -6.85 8.86 0.00
CA THR A 232 -6.00 7.66 -0.09
C THR A 232 -5.34 7.51 -1.45
N GLY A 233 -4.18 6.85 -1.51
CA GLY A 233 -3.44 6.58 -2.74
C GLY A 233 -1.95 6.32 -2.53
N GLY A 234 -1.13 6.66 -3.53
CA GLY A 234 0.30 6.35 -3.54
C GLY A 234 1.22 7.45 -2.97
N PHE A 235 0.81 8.71 -3.03
CA PHE A 235 1.59 9.85 -2.54
C PHE A 235 1.85 9.78 -1.04
N ASN A 236 3.11 9.97 -0.62
CA ASN A 236 3.47 10.22 0.77
C ASN A 236 3.71 11.71 1.01
N ILE A 237 3.83 12.12 2.28
CA ILE A 237 4.20 13.50 2.63
C ILE A 237 5.72 13.66 2.53
N GLY A 238 6.17 14.34 1.48
CA GLY A 238 7.56 14.76 1.31
C GLY A 238 7.82 15.52 0.01
N ASP A 239 8.86 16.34 -0.04
CA ASP A 239 9.15 17.30 -1.12
C ASP A 239 9.39 16.62 -2.48
N GLN A 240 9.85 15.37 -2.47
CA GLN A 240 10.00 14.60 -3.71
C GLN A 240 8.67 14.41 -4.44
N TYR A 241 7.55 14.34 -3.71
CA TYR A 241 6.21 14.18 -4.26
C TYR A 241 5.67 15.46 -4.92
N LEU A 242 6.28 16.62 -4.63
CA LEU A 242 6.05 17.88 -5.35
C LEU A 242 7.09 18.10 -6.46
N SER A 243 7.79 17.05 -6.90
CA SER A 243 8.84 17.11 -7.91
C SER A 243 10.03 18.02 -7.55
N ARG A 244 10.21 18.36 -6.26
CA ARG A 244 11.31 19.24 -5.79
C ARG A 244 12.66 18.50 -5.71
N ASN A 245 12.65 17.16 -5.80
CA ASN A 245 13.86 16.35 -5.78
C ASN A 245 14.44 16.13 -7.19
N LYS A 246 15.58 16.77 -7.48
CA LYS A 246 16.30 16.66 -8.77
C LYS A 246 16.69 15.24 -9.16
N LYS A 247 16.91 14.33 -8.20
CA LYS A 247 17.24 12.92 -8.47
C LYS A 247 16.11 12.24 -9.25
N PHE A 248 14.87 12.49 -8.85
CA PHE A 248 13.70 11.83 -9.41
C PHE A 248 13.10 12.63 -10.57
N GLY A 249 13.15 13.97 -10.50
CA GLY A 249 12.49 14.84 -11.46
C GLY A 249 11.00 14.91 -11.17
N TYR A 250 10.17 14.88 -12.23
CA TYR A 250 8.72 14.84 -12.06
C TYR A 250 8.30 13.57 -11.30
N TRP A 251 7.61 13.73 -10.18
CA TRP A 251 7.10 12.61 -9.41
C TRP A 251 5.63 12.37 -9.78
N ARG A 252 5.39 11.26 -10.48
CA ARG A 252 4.07 10.91 -10.99
C ARG A 252 3.45 9.82 -10.13
N ASP A 253 2.39 10.14 -9.42
CA ASP A 253 1.68 9.19 -8.55
C ASP A 253 0.17 9.47 -8.57
N SER A 254 -0.66 8.57 -8.06
CA SER A 254 -2.12 8.69 -8.10
C SER A 254 -2.71 8.68 -6.69
N HIS A 255 -3.60 9.63 -6.41
CA HIS A 255 -4.35 9.74 -5.15
C HIS A 255 -5.81 10.07 -5.43
N VAL A 256 -6.70 9.74 -4.51
CA VAL A 256 -8.11 10.13 -4.58
C VAL A 256 -8.52 10.93 -3.37
N ARG A 257 -9.31 11.97 -3.61
CA ARG A 257 -10.15 12.63 -2.61
C ARG A 257 -11.54 12.04 -2.70
N ILE A 258 -12.10 11.66 -1.57
CA ILE A 258 -13.41 11.04 -1.45
C ILE A 258 -14.23 11.88 -0.49
N VAL A 259 -15.43 12.27 -0.90
CA VAL A 259 -16.44 12.89 -0.02
C VAL A 259 -17.66 11.99 -0.03
N GLY A 260 -18.00 11.40 1.11
CA GLY A 260 -19.13 10.48 1.20
C GLY A 260 -18.86 9.27 2.09
N SER A 261 -19.70 8.25 1.94
CA SER A 261 -19.76 7.11 2.86
C SER A 261 -18.49 6.26 2.91
N ALA A 262 -17.71 6.20 1.84
CA ALA A 262 -16.40 5.55 1.82
C ALA A 262 -15.40 6.22 2.78
N SER A 263 -15.57 7.51 3.10
CA SER A 263 -14.75 8.18 4.13
C SER A 263 -14.91 7.56 5.50
N LEU A 264 -16.09 6.99 5.81
CA LEU A 264 -16.33 6.27 7.06
C LEU A 264 -15.57 4.93 7.11
N LEU A 265 -15.31 4.30 5.95
CA LEU A 265 -14.51 3.07 5.88
C LEU A 265 -13.03 3.36 6.10
N LEU A 266 -12.51 4.45 5.53
CA LEU A 266 -11.14 4.92 5.81
C LEU A 266 -10.99 5.40 7.25
N GLN A 267 -12.02 6.05 7.81
CA GLN A 267 -12.07 6.42 9.22
C GLN A 267 -12.00 5.19 10.13
N GLU A 268 -12.77 4.14 9.80
CA GLU A 268 -12.73 2.88 10.55
C GLU A 268 -11.34 2.25 10.50
N ARG A 269 -10.73 2.20 9.31
CA ARG A 269 -9.36 1.67 9.14
C ARG A 269 -8.35 2.43 10.01
N PHE A 270 -8.38 3.75 9.95
CA PHE A 270 -7.53 4.61 10.79
C PHE A 270 -7.71 4.30 12.28
N VAL A 271 -8.96 4.20 12.74
CA VAL A 271 -9.27 3.92 14.14
C VAL A 271 -8.75 2.56 14.57
N MET A 272 -8.85 1.53 13.73
CA MET A 272 -8.29 0.21 14.02
C MET A 272 -6.77 0.26 14.17
N ASP A 273 -6.07 0.93 13.25
CA ASP A 273 -4.61 1.07 13.30
C ASP A 273 -4.15 1.92 14.48
N TRP A 274 -4.89 2.98 14.80
CA TRP A 274 -4.69 3.82 15.99
C TRP A 274 -4.85 3.00 17.27
N ASN A 275 -5.99 2.34 17.46
CA ASN A 275 -6.30 1.58 18.65
C ASN A 275 -5.38 0.36 18.83
N ALA A 276 -4.88 -0.23 17.75
CA ALA A 276 -3.81 -1.23 17.83
C ALA A 276 -2.48 -0.62 18.33
N SER A 277 -2.23 0.66 18.07
CA SER A 277 -0.97 1.35 18.35
C SER A 277 -0.91 2.10 19.70
N ILE A 278 -2.05 2.27 20.39
CA ILE A 278 -2.11 2.99 21.67
C ILE A 278 -1.24 2.35 22.76
N GLN A 279 -0.86 3.16 23.73
CA GLN A 279 -0.07 2.71 24.89
C GLN A 279 -0.84 2.82 26.20
N LYS A 280 -1.91 3.62 26.20
CA LYS A 280 -2.73 3.93 27.36
C LYS A 280 -4.19 3.84 26.95
N GLU A 281 -5.01 3.29 27.83
CA GLU A 281 -6.46 3.19 27.64
C GLU A 281 -7.11 4.56 27.38
N SER A 282 -6.55 5.63 27.95
CA SER A 282 -7.04 7.00 27.74
C SER A 282 -6.95 7.49 26.29
N GLN A 283 -6.20 6.80 25.43
CA GLN A 283 -6.06 7.13 24.00
C GLN A 283 -6.98 6.29 23.11
N LEU A 284 -7.73 5.36 23.70
CA LEU A 284 -8.64 4.48 22.99
C LEU A 284 -9.74 5.31 22.34
N ILE A 285 -9.87 5.19 21.02
CA ILE A 285 -10.98 5.76 20.28
C ILE A 285 -12.16 4.79 20.37
N THR A 286 -13.27 5.28 20.89
CA THR A 286 -14.55 4.57 20.92
C THR A 286 -15.54 5.24 19.97
N PHE A 287 -16.65 4.55 19.69
CA PHE A 287 -17.64 5.04 18.74
C PHE A 287 -18.20 6.40 19.19
N ASN A 288 -18.21 7.36 18.26
CA ASN A 288 -18.78 8.67 18.46
C ASN A 288 -19.36 9.17 17.12
N THR A 289 -20.52 9.81 17.16
CA THR A 289 -21.19 10.39 15.98
C THR A 289 -20.41 11.55 15.35
N MET A 290 -19.49 12.19 16.08
CA MET A 290 -18.57 13.17 15.49
C MET A 290 -17.50 12.52 14.59
N LEU A 291 -17.04 11.32 14.94
CA LEU A 291 -16.08 10.58 14.12
C LEU A 291 -16.77 9.79 13.00
N PHE A 292 -17.97 9.29 13.28
CA PHE A 292 -18.80 8.55 12.34
C PHE A 292 -20.14 9.28 12.14
N PRO A 293 -20.13 10.41 11.40
CA PRO A 293 -21.35 11.12 11.07
C PRO A 293 -22.29 10.19 10.28
N ASN A 294 -23.60 10.41 10.44
CA ASN A 294 -24.58 9.68 9.65
C ASN A 294 -24.58 10.24 8.23
N LEU A 295 -23.92 9.54 7.32
CA LEU A 295 -24.00 9.80 5.88
C LEU A 295 -25.10 8.92 5.31
N ASP A 296 -26.11 9.55 4.69
CA ASP A 296 -27.25 8.84 4.13
C ASP A 296 -26.89 8.27 2.75
N GLU A 297 -26.78 6.95 2.66
CA GLU A 297 -26.58 6.22 1.40
C GLU A 297 -27.83 6.23 0.49
N ASN A 298 -28.94 6.85 0.91
CA ASN A 298 -30.08 7.12 0.03
C ASN A 298 -29.91 8.43 -0.77
N GLU A 299 -29.03 9.34 -0.32
CA GLU A 299 -28.78 10.64 -0.98
C GLU A 299 -27.73 10.50 -2.09
N ILE A 300 -28.02 9.67 -3.08
CA ILE A 300 -27.10 9.43 -4.20
C ILE A 300 -27.36 10.44 -5.30
N HIS A 301 -26.31 11.16 -5.68
CA HIS A 301 -26.35 12.20 -6.69
C HIS A 301 -25.77 11.71 -8.03
N PRO A 302 -26.19 12.31 -9.16
CA PRO A 302 -25.54 12.06 -10.44
C PRO A 302 -24.04 12.36 -10.36
N GLY A 303 -23.22 11.37 -10.73
CA GLY A 303 -21.75 11.46 -10.66
C GLY A 303 -21.13 10.77 -9.45
N ASP A 304 -21.94 10.33 -8.48
CA ASP A 304 -21.43 9.51 -7.38
C ASP A 304 -20.89 8.17 -7.87
N VAL A 305 -19.81 7.72 -7.24
CA VAL A 305 -19.02 6.57 -7.64
C VAL A 305 -19.20 5.42 -6.63
N PRO A 306 -19.79 4.28 -7.05
CA PRO A 306 -19.83 3.10 -6.22
C PRO A 306 -18.42 2.55 -6.01
N MET A 307 -18.04 2.34 -4.74
CA MET A 307 -16.68 1.90 -4.40
C MET A 307 -16.60 1.10 -3.10
N GLN A 308 -15.54 0.30 -3.00
CA GLN A 308 -15.11 -0.37 -1.78
C GLN A 308 -13.74 0.14 -1.34
N ILE A 309 -13.54 0.24 -0.04
CA ILE A 309 -12.21 0.40 0.56
C ILE A 309 -11.79 -0.98 1.05
N VAL A 310 -10.73 -1.53 0.44
CA VAL A 310 -10.19 -2.84 0.78
C VAL A 310 -8.88 -2.61 1.51
N ALA A 311 -8.80 -3.06 2.75
CA ALA A 311 -7.57 -3.05 3.53
C ALA A 311 -7.10 -4.48 3.78
N ASP A 312 -5.78 -4.68 3.75
CA ASP A 312 -5.17 -5.98 4.03
C ASP A 312 -3.85 -5.79 4.77
N GLY A 313 -3.38 -6.86 5.39
CA GLY A 313 -2.15 -6.84 6.15
C GLY A 313 -1.64 -8.23 6.54
N PRO A 314 -0.38 -8.29 6.99
CA PRO A 314 0.30 -9.50 7.46
C PRO A 314 -0.31 -10.13 8.73
N ASP A 315 -1.37 -9.53 9.29
CA ASP A 315 -2.18 -10.05 10.39
C ASP A 315 -3.15 -11.17 9.97
N ARG A 316 -3.27 -11.45 8.65
CA ARG A 316 -4.16 -12.45 8.08
C ARG A 316 -3.41 -13.64 7.48
N ASP A 317 -4.03 -14.82 7.53
CA ASP A 317 -3.48 -16.05 6.94
C ASP A 317 -3.66 -16.13 5.41
N ILE A 318 -4.59 -15.33 4.86
CA ILE A 318 -4.93 -15.32 3.43
C ILE A 318 -4.63 -13.93 2.89
N ALA A 319 -3.85 -13.86 1.81
CA ALA A 319 -3.59 -12.62 1.06
C ALA A 319 -4.83 -12.17 0.27
N ASN A 320 -5.81 -11.62 0.97
CA ASN A 320 -7.12 -11.28 0.43
C ASN A 320 -7.00 -10.22 -0.68
N MET A 321 -6.15 -9.20 -0.49
CA MET A 321 -5.95 -8.14 -1.46
C MET A 321 -5.28 -8.67 -2.74
N ARG A 322 -4.18 -9.43 -2.64
CA ARG A 322 -3.53 -10.06 -3.80
C ARG A 322 -4.53 -10.91 -4.59
N ASN A 323 -5.24 -11.80 -3.90
CA ASN A 323 -6.19 -12.72 -4.53
C ASN A 323 -7.40 -11.97 -5.13
N GLY A 324 -7.85 -10.89 -4.49
CA GLY A 324 -8.95 -10.06 -5.00
C GLY A 324 -8.55 -9.25 -6.21
N ILE A 325 -7.32 -8.74 -6.26
CA ILE A 325 -6.77 -8.07 -7.44
C ILE A 325 -6.59 -9.05 -8.60
N MET A 326 -6.09 -10.26 -8.34
CA MET A 326 -6.05 -11.35 -9.33
C MET A 326 -7.46 -11.66 -9.85
N ARG A 327 -8.45 -11.76 -8.96
CA ARG A 327 -9.85 -12.02 -9.30
C ARG A 327 -10.43 -10.92 -10.19
N LEU A 328 -10.19 -9.66 -9.83
CA LEU A 328 -10.64 -8.47 -10.56
C LEU A 328 -10.03 -8.45 -11.97
N MET A 329 -8.71 -8.62 -12.11
CA MET A 329 -8.04 -8.64 -13.42
C MET A 329 -8.46 -9.83 -14.29
N SER A 330 -8.73 -11.00 -13.70
CA SER A 330 -9.15 -12.20 -14.44
C SER A 330 -10.55 -12.07 -15.07
N LEU A 331 -11.32 -11.04 -14.71
CA LEU A 331 -12.64 -10.76 -15.30
C LEU A 331 -12.56 -9.93 -16.59
N ALA A 332 -11.37 -9.45 -16.96
CA ALA A 332 -11.15 -8.66 -18.15
C ALA A 332 -11.55 -9.40 -19.43
N LYS A 333 -12.12 -8.66 -20.38
CA LYS A 333 -12.46 -9.13 -21.72
C LYS A 333 -11.77 -8.33 -22.83
N LYS A 334 -11.31 -7.12 -22.53
CA LYS A 334 -10.71 -6.19 -23.50
C LYS A 334 -9.32 -5.76 -23.07
N ARG A 335 -9.16 -5.23 -21.86
CA ARG A 335 -7.89 -4.67 -21.38
C ARG A 335 -7.67 -4.81 -19.88
N VAL A 336 -6.40 -4.88 -19.51
CA VAL A 336 -5.92 -4.68 -18.14
C VAL A 336 -4.71 -3.76 -18.22
N TRP A 337 -4.80 -2.56 -17.67
CA TRP A 337 -3.69 -1.60 -17.67
C TRP A 337 -3.27 -1.31 -16.24
N LEU A 338 -1.98 -1.47 -15.95
CA LEU A 338 -1.43 -1.41 -14.60
C LEU A 338 -0.24 -0.46 -14.53
N GLN A 339 -0.17 0.37 -13.49
CA GLN A 339 1.02 1.16 -13.14
C GLN A 339 1.52 0.69 -11.78
N THR A 340 2.84 0.47 -11.64
CA THR A 340 3.47 0.10 -10.38
C THR A 340 4.94 0.54 -10.37
N PRO A 341 5.48 1.10 -9.27
CA PRO A 341 6.91 1.37 -9.20
C PRO A 341 7.74 0.09 -9.10
N TYR A 342 7.17 -0.95 -8.49
CA TYR A 342 7.84 -2.23 -8.22
C TYR A 342 7.03 -3.34 -8.88
N LEU A 343 7.66 -4.02 -9.84
CA LEU A 343 7.06 -5.15 -10.57
C LEU A 343 7.85 -6.40 -10.23
N ILE A 344 7.51 -7.01 -9.10
CA ILE A 344 8.11 -8.24 -8.59
C ILE A 344 6.98 -9.22 -8.21
N PRO A 345 6.09 -9.57 -9.17
CA PRO A 345 4.96 -10.44 -8.90
C PRO A 345 5.43 -11.81 -8.42
N ASP A 346 4.67 -12.40 -7.49
CA ASP A 346 4.86 -13.79 -7.08
C ASP A 346 4.38 -14.76 -8.17
N ASP A 347 4.60 -16.06 -7.95
CA ASP A 347 4.28 -17.09 -8.95
C ASP A 347 2.78 -17.11 -9.30
N ALA A 348 1.91 -16.84 -8.32
CA ALA A 348 0.46 -16.81 -8.52
C ALA A 348 0.03 -15.61 -9.39
N MET A 349 0.60 -14.43 -9.12
CA MET A 349 0.36 -13.24 -9.91
C MET A 349 0.96 -13.37 -11.32
N MET A 350 2.17 -13.93 -11.45
CA MET A 350 2.79 -14.23 -12.75
C MET A 350 1.89 -15.13 -13.62
N ALA A 351 1.40 -16.24 -13.05
CA ALA A 351 0.49 -17.15 -13.75
C ALA A 351 -0.82 -16.44 -14.15
N THR A 352 -1.33 -15.55 -13.30
CA THR A 352 -2.53 -14.75 -13.58
C THR A 352 -2.33 -13.81 -14.76
N LEU A 353 -1.24 -13.02 -14.75
CA LEU A 353 -0.90 -12.10 -15.84
C LEU A 353 -0.70 -12.84 -17.17
N GLN A 354 -0.02 -13.99 -17.15
CA GLN A 354 0.14 -14.84 -18.32
C GLN A 354 -1.20 -15.36 -18.84
N THR A 355 -2.07 -15.85 -17.97
CA THR A 355 -3.39 -16.37 -18.34
C THR A 355 -4.26 -15.27 -18.99
N ILE A 356 -4.21 -14.05 -18.44
CA ILE A 356 -4.91 -12.89 -19.01
C ILE A 356 -4.38 -12.57 -20.41
N ALA A 357 -3.06 -12.48 -20.57
CA ALA A 357 -2.43 -12.19 -21.86
C ALA A 357 -2.77 -13.26 -22.92
N MET A 358 -2.69 -14.54 -22.55
CA MET A 358 -3.04 -15.68 -23.41
C MET A 358 -4.52 -15.70 -23.80
N SER A 359 -5.39 -15.06 -23.01
CA SER A 359 -6.82 -14.91 -23.31
C SER A 359 -7.11 -13.80 -24.34
N GLY A 360 -6.08 -13.16 -24.91
CA GLY A 360 -6.22 -12.12 -25.92
C GLY A 360 -6.55 -10.73 -25.37
N VAL A 361 -6.46 -10.54 -24.05
CA VAL A 361 -6.69 -9.25 -23.39
C VAL A 361 -5.48 -8.33 -23.60
N ASP A 362 -5.71 -7.04 -23.92
CA ASP A 362 -4.64 -6.03 -24.02
C ASP A 362 -4.08 -5.70 -22.63
N LEU A 363 -3.07 -6.47 -22.22
CA LEU A 363 -2.39 -6.30 -20.93
C LEU A 363 -1.19 -5.35 -21.09
N ARG A 364 -1.23 -4.22 -20.39
CA ARG A 364 -0.17 -3.20 -20.37
C ARG A 364 0.29 -2.92 -18.94
N ILE A 365 1.60 -2.82 -18.76
CA ILE A 365 2.21 -2.51 -17.45
C ILE A 365 3.15 -1.34 -17.63
N MET A 366 3.10 -0.35 -16.73
CA MET A 366 4.01 0.78 -16.71
C MET A 366 4.88 0.77 -15.46
N ILE A 367 6.18 0.97 -15.65
CA ILE A 367 7.22 0.94 -14.61
C ILE A 367 8.17 2.16 -14.72
N PRO A 368 8.94 2.48 -13.66
CA PRO A 368 9.88 3.60 -13.67
C PRO A 368 11.06 3.41 -14.64
N CYS A 369 11.61 4.53 -15.14
CA CYS A 369 12.89 4.53 -15.89
C CYS A 369 14.14 4.51 -15.00
N LYS A 370 14.02 4.69 -13.69
CA LYS A 370 15.17 4.87 -12.78
C LYS A 370 14.91 4.24 -11.40
N PRO A 371 15.98 3.88 -10.65
CA PRO A 371 15.84 3.33 -9.30
C PRO A 371 15.67 4.42 -8.24
N ASP A 372 14.74 4.21 -7.32
CA ASP A 372 14.80 4.68 -5.94
C ASP A 372 15.57 3.68 -5.05
N HIS A 373 15.32 2.39 -5.25
CA HIS A 373 16.02 1.25 -4.64
C HIS A 373 16.72 0.40 -5.72
N PRO A 374 18.08 0.36 -5.76
CA PRO A 374 18.81 -0.27 -6.86
C PRO A 374 18.48 -1.76 -7.08
N PHE A 375 18.39 -2.57 -6.02
CA PHE A 375 18.11 -4.01 -6.15
C PHE A 375 16.67 -4.27 -6.62
N ILE A 376 15.70 -3.56 -6.05
CA ILE A 376 14.28 -3.66 -6.43
C ILE A 376 14.09 -3.28 -7.90
N TYR A 377 14.77 -2.23 -8.36
CA TYR A 377 14.71 -1.82 -9.76
C TYR A 377 15.30 -2.88 -10.71
N ARG A 378 16.41 -3.54 -10.34
CA ARG A 378 16.97 -4.64 -11.17
C ARG A 378 16.07 -5.87 -11.21
N ALA A 379 15.41 -6.21 -10.10
CA ALA A 379 14.39 -7.27 -10.08
C ALA A 379 13.20 -6.87 -10.97
N THR A 380 12.71 -5.64 -10.84
CA THR A 380 11.65 -5.07 -11.70
C THR A 380 11.97 -5.18 -13.18
N GLN A 381 13.20 -4.84 -13.59
CA GLN A 381 13.64 -5.00 -14.97
C GLN A 381 13.67 -6.48 -15.43
N TRP A 382 14.04 -7.40 -14.55
CA TRP A 382 14.01 -8.83 -14.86
C TRP A 382 12.58 -9.31 -15.16
N TYR A 383 11.63 -9.01 -14.28
CA TYR A 383 10.23 -9.39 -14.46
C TYR A 383 9.60 -8.71 -15.68
N ALA A 384 9.93 -7.43 -15.92
CA ALA A 384 9.51 -6.72 -17.12
C ALA A 384 9.98 -7.39 -18.42
N ASN A 385 11.26 -7.80 -18.46
CA ASN A 385 11.81 -8.53 -19.60
C ASN A 385 11.07 -9.86 -19.82
N GLU A 386 10.79 -10.61 -18.75
CA GLU A 386 10.09 -11.89 -18.84
C GLU A 386 8.63 -11.74 -19.25
N LEU A 387 7.89 -10.79 -18.69
CA LEU A 387 6.50 -10.52 -19.05
C LEU A 387 6.35 -10.13 -20.52
N THR A 388 7.31 -9.37 -21.07
CA THR A 388 7.36 -9.02 -22.50
C THR A 388 7.39 -10.26 -23.40
N ARG A 389 7.99 -11.38 -22.95
CA ARG A 389 8.03 -12.64 -23.71
C ARG A 389 6.67 -13.31 -23.83
N PHE A 390 5.72 -12.99 -22.94
CA PHE A 390 4.35 -13.50 -22.95
C PHE A 390 3.37 -12.58 -23.71
N GLY A 391 3.89 -11.61 -24.49
CA GLY A 391 3.07 -10.68 -25.26
C GLY A 391 2.50 -9.50 -24.45
N ILE A 392 2.91 -9.36 -23.20
CA ILE A 392 2.51 -8.25 -22.32
C ILE A 392 3.31 -7.00 -22.70
N LYS A 393 2.62 -5.88 -22.89
CA LYS A 393 3.28 -4.62 -23.26
C LYS A 393 3.78 -3.91 -22.00
N VAL A 394 5.09 -3.81 -21.85
CA VAL A 394 5.70 -3.08 -20.73
C VAL A 394 6.20 -1.72 -21.19
N TYR A 395 5.77 -0.65 -20.53
CA TYR A 395 6.13 0.73 -20.79
C TYR A 395 7.05 1.26 -19.69
N ILE A 396 8.15 1.90 -20.09
CA ILE A 396 9.11 2.54 -19.19
C ILE A 396 8.83 4.04 -19.20
N TYR A 397 8.39 4.59 -18.06
CA TYR A 397 8.03 6.00 -17.93
C TYR A 397 9.26 6.92 -17.85
N ASN A 398 9.40 7.85 -18.80
CA ASN A 398 10.64 8.65 -18.96
C ASN A 398 10.55 10.09 -18.46
N LYS A 399 9.36 10.63 -18.15
CA LYS A 399 9.20 12.03 -17.71
C LYS A 399 9.69 12.28 -16.28
N GLY A 400 9.98 11.23 -15.53
CA GLY A 400 10.49 11.31 -14.16
C GLY A 400 10.42 9.97 -13.46
N PHE A 401 9.92 9.94 -12.23
CA PHE A 401 9.69 8.72 -11.47
C PHE A 401 8.19 8.47 -11.33
N ILE A 402 7.72 7.31 -11.79
CA ILE A 402 6.33 6.91 -11.62
C ILE A 402 6.20 6.04 -10.36
N HIS A 403 5.34 6.45 -9.45
CA HIS A 403 5.04 5.76 -8.21
C HIS A 403 3.55 5.43 -8.07
N ALA A 404 2.76 5.59 -9.15
CA ALA A 404 1.36 5.18 -9.19
C ALA A 404 1.19 3.67 -8.92
N LYS A 405 0.14 3.30 -8.18
CA LYS A 405 -0.35 1.92 -8.01
C LYS A 405 -1.80 1.84 -8.44
N THR A 406 -2.00 1.71 -9.74
CA THR A 406 -3.34 1.76 -10.33
C THR A 406 -3.56 0.59 -11.27
N ILE A 407 -4.79 0.13 -11.34
CA ILE A 407 -5.22 -0.92 -12.27
C ILE A 407 -6.52 -0.44 -12.91
N VAL A 408 -6.65 -0.60 -14.22
CA VAL A 408 -7.92 -0.45 -14.96
C VAL A 408 -8.23 -1.76 -15.63
N VAL A 409 -9.47 -2.22 -15.48
CA VAL A 409 -9.96 -3.44 -16.09
C VAL A 409 -11.19 -3.12 -16.93
N ASP A 410 -11.03 -3.30 -18.24
CA ASP A 410 -12.00 -2.92 -19.26
C ASP A 410 -12.49 -1.46 -19.06
N ASP A 411 -13.80 -1.27 -19.04
CA ASP A 411 -14.49 -0.03 -18.66
C ASP A 411 -15.31 -0.26 -17.37
N ASP A 412 -15.00 -1.33 -16.62
CA ASP A 412 -15.83 -1.80 -15.50
C ASP A 412 -15.24 -1.46 -14.13
N PHE A 413 -13.92 -1.60 -13.99
CA PHE A 413 -13.25 -1.47 -12.70
C PHE A 413 -12.00 -0.61 -12.81
N ALA A 414 -11.73 0.15 -11.75
CA ALA A 414 -10.44 0.76 -11.52
C ALA A 414 -10.01 0.62 -10.07
N THR A 415 -8.71 0.72 -9.82
CA THR A 415 -8.15 0.76 -8.48
C THR A 415 -7.13 1.88 -8.34
N VAL A 416 -7.10 2.48 -7.15
CA VAL A 416 -6.06 3.41 -6.68
C VAL A 416 -5.77 3.07 -5.23
N GLY A 417 -4.49 3.00 -4.84
CA GLY A 417 -4.14 2.69 -3.46
C GLY A 417 -2.64 2.65 -3.24
N SER A 418 -2.25 1.94 -2.19
CA SER A 418 -0.86 1.83 -1.76
C SER A 418 -0.14 0.57 -2.23
N MET A 419 -0.90 -0.49 -2.59
CA MET A 419 -0.35 -1.82 -2.89
C MET A 419 0.47 -1.85 -4.18
N ASN A 420 1.78 -2.13 -4.08
CA ASN A 420 2.62 -2.39 -5.25
C ASN A 420 2.39 -3.81 -5.79
N GLN A 421 2.97 -4.13 -6.94
CA GLN A 421 2.97 -5.50 -7.48
C GLN A 421 4.24 -6.25 -7.07
N ASP A 422 4.44 -6.43 -5.76
CA ASP A 422 5.61 -7.10 -5.19
C ASP A 422 5.28 -8.00 -3.99
N TYR A 423 6.22 -8.91 -3.65
CA TYR A 423 6.09 -9.81 -2.49
C TYR A 423 5.79 -9.08 -1.18
N ARG A 424 6.36 -7.88 -0.98
CA ARG A 424 6.15 -7.09 0.23
C ARG A 424 4.70 -6.65 0.38
N SER A 425 4.10 -6.11 -0.67
CA SER A 425 2.72 -5.63 -0.64
C SER A 425 1.72 -6.78 -0.53
N TYR A 426 2.10 -7.98 -0.98
CA TYR A 426 1.25 -9.17 -0.89
C TYR A 426 1.26 -9.82 0.49
N ASP A 427 2.39 -9.81 1.21
CA ASP A 427 2.55 -10.64 2.42
C ASP A 427 3.03 -9.87 3.67
N LEU A 428 3.62 -8.66 3.55
CA LEU A 428 4.35 -8.00 4.64
C LEU A 428 3.82 -6.60 4.99
N ASN A 429 3.37 -5.82 4.03
CA ASN A 429 2.91 -4.46 4.27
C ASN A 429 1.44 -4.43 4.68
N PHE A 430 1.10 -3.43 5.50
CA PHE A 430 -0.28 -3.04 5.71
C PHE A 430 -0.70 -2.09 4.58
N GLU A 431 -1.64 -2.51 3.75
CA GLU A 431 -2.02 -1.83 2.52
C GLU A 431 -3.50 -1.45 2.54
N ASP A 432 -3.86 -0.45 1.72
CA ASP A 432 -5.24 -0.11 1.38
C ASP A 432 -5.39 0.20 -0.11
N VAL A 433 -6.54 -0.20 -0.67
CA VAL A 433 -6.90 0.01 -2.07
C VAL A 433 -8.37 0.43 -2.15
N ALA A 434 -8.61 1.54 -2.83
CA ALA A 434 -9.92 1.93 -3.28
C ALA A 434 -10.25 1.20 -4.59
N VAL A 435 -11.35 0.46 -4.61
CA VAL A 435 -11.85 -0.27 -5.79
C VAL A 435 -13.12 0.42 -6.28
N PHE A 436 -13.09 0.91 -7.51
CA PHE A 436 -14.17 1.69 -8.12
C PHE A 436 -14.95 0.84 -9.12
N TYR A 437 -16.27 0.95 -9.05
CA TYR A 437 -17.25 0.25 -9.89
C TYR A 437 -18.01 1.24 -10.76
N ASP A 438 -17.27 2.11 -11.44
CA ASP A 438 -17.84 3.15 -12.29
C ASP A 438 -17.08 3.27 -13.62
N LYS A 439 -17.85 3.41 -14.69
CA LYS A 439 -17.32 3.47 -16.05
C LYS A 439 -16.57 4.77 -16.33
N ASN A 440 -17.09 5.90 -15.84
CA ASN A 440 -16.48 7.20 -16.09
C ASN A 440 -15.17 7.31 -15.33
N PHE A 441 -15.14 6.86 -14.07
CA PHE A 441 -13.92 6.83 -13.28
C PHE A 441 -12.88 5.84 -13.86
N ALA A 442 -13.30 4.66 -14.31
CA ALA A 442 -12.40 3.74 -15.02
C ALA A 442 -11.84 4.35 -16.31
N HIS A 443 -12.64 5.13 -17.03
CA HIS A 443 -12.19 5.89 -18.19
C HIS A 443 -11.18 6.98 -17.81
N GLU A 444 -11.40 7.73 -16.73
CA GLU A 444 -10.48 8.76 -16.25
C GLU A 444 -9.08 8.19 -15.94
N ILE A 445 -9.01 7.07 -15.22
CA ILE A 445 -7.74 6.37 -14.95
C ILE A 445 -7.11 5.86 -16.26
N ALA A 446 -7.93 5.37 -17.21
CA ALA A 446 -7.43 4.94 -18.51
C ALA A 446 -6.82 6.10 -19.31
N GLN A 447 -7.43 7.29 -19.29
CA GLN A 447 -6.89 8.49 -19.93
C GLN A 447 -5.59 8.94 -19.27
N SER A 448 -5.54 8.91 -17.95
CA SER A 448 -4.31 9.14 -17.19
C SER A 448 -3.19 8.18 -17.61
N PHE A 449 -3.49 6.89 -17.79
CA PHE A 449 -2.51 5.91 -18.29
C PHE A 449 -2.02 6.25 -19.70
N ILE A 450 -2.94 6.64 -20.60
CA ILE A 450 -2.61 7.02 -21.98
C ILE A 450 -1.69 8.24 -22.01
N ALA A 451 -1.98 9.26 -21.21
CA ALA A 451 -1.14 10.46 -21.09
C ALA A 451 0.27 10.12 -20.57
N ASP A 452 0.38 9.23 -19.58
CA ASP A 452 1.70 8.76 -19.11
C ASP A 452 2.42 7.91 -20.17
N MET A 453 1.68 7.19 -21.01
CA MET A 453 2.22 6.35 -22.08
C MET A 453 2.86 7.17 -23.20
N GLU A 454 2.37 8.38 -23.48
CA GLU A 454 2.99 9.33 -24.44
C GLU A 454 4.43 9.71 -24.05
N HIS A 455 4.73 9.63 -22.75
CA HIS A 455 6.07 9.90 -22.20
C HIS A 455 6.85 8.61 -21.90
N SER A 456 6.45 7.48 -22.47
CA SER A 456 7.01 6.17 -22.15
C SER A 456 7.67 5.48 -23.34
N THR A 457 8.70 4.68 -23.05
CA THR A 457 9.33 3.80 -24.03
C THR A 457 8.71 2.41 -23.91
N LEU A 458 8.16 1.88 -25.01
CA LEU A 458 7.76 0.47 -25.06
C LEU A 458 9.00 -0.43 -24.99
N LEU A 459 9.06 -1.32 -24.01
CA LEU A 459 10.12 -2.30 -23.86
C LEU A 459 9.93 -3.42 -24.90
N THR A 460 10.74 -3.39 -25.95
CA THR A 460 10.66 -4.37 -27.04
C THR A 460 11.70 -5.49 -26.89
N PRO A 461 11.47 -6.67 -27.51
CA PRO A 461 12.47 -7.74 -27.57
C PRO A 461 13.84 -7.26 -28.09
N GLN A 462 13.85 -6.30 -29.03
CA GLN A 462 15.08 -5.72 -29.58
C GLN A 462 15.84 -4.87 -28.54
N ILE A 463 15.13 -4.11 -27.69
CA ILE A 463 15.74 -3.38 -26.57
C ILE A 463 16.33 -4.37 -25.56
N ILE A 464 15.60 -5.43 -25.22
CA ILE A 464 16.04 -6.47 -24.28
C ILE A 464 17.28 -7.20 -24.81
N ALA A 465 17.30 -7.55 -26.10
CA ALA A 465 18.41 -8.24 -26.76
C ALA A 465 19.72 -7.44 -26.70
N LYS A 466 19.65 -6.10 -26.71
CA LYS A 466 20.79 -5.19 -26.62
C LYS A 466 21.33 -4.97 -25.20
N GLN A 467 20.65 -5.47 -24.15
CA GLN A 467 21.12 -5.32 -22.77
C GLN A 467 22.46 -6.06 -22.56
N GLY A 468 23.44 -5.37 -21.98
CA GLY A 468 24.78 -5.93 -21.73
C GLY A 468 24.78 -7.06 -20.69
N ARG A 469 25.82 -7.91 -20.75
CA ARG A 469 25.95 -9.10 -19.87
C ARG A 469 25.92 -8.75 -18.39
N LEU A 470 26.62 -7.69 -17.98
CA LEU A 470 26.64 -7.24 -16.58
C LEU A 470 25.24 -6.88 -16.07
N LEU A 471 24.47 -6.13 -16.86
CA LEU A 471 23.10 -5.76 -16.50
C LEU A 471 22.22 -7.00 -16.32
N ARG A 472 22.32 -7.96 -17.24
CA ARG A 472 21.59 -9.24 -17.13
C ARG A 472 21.98 -10.00 -15.86
N THR A 473 23.28 -10.09 -15.56
CA THR A 473 23.75 -10.74 -14.32
C THR A 473 23.14 -10.09 -13.08
N LEU A 474 23.12 -8.75 -13.01
CA LEU A 474 22.51 -8.02 -11.88
C LEU A 474 21.00 -8.23 -11.79
N GLN A 475 20.31 -8.30 -12.92
CA GLN A 475 18.87 -8.61 -12.99
C GLN A 475 18.57 -10.01 -12.43
N TYR A 476 19.31 -11.05 -12.88
CA TYR A 476 19.15 -12.42 -12.37
C TYR A 476 19.46 -12.51 -10.87
N PHE A 477 20.55 -11.89 -10.42
CA PHE A 477 20.91 -11.88 -9.01
C PHE A 477 19.83 -11.20 -8.16
N SER A 478 19.32 -10.05 -8.60
CA SER A 478 18.28 -9.32 -7.85
C SER A 478 16.95 -10.07 -7.82
N ARG A 479 16.59 -10.78 -8.89
CA ARG A 479 15.43 -11.69 -8.90
C ARG A 479 15.56 -12.78 -7.82
N MET A 480 16.73 -13.37 -7.61
CA MET A 480 16.91 -14.40 -6.57
C MET A 480 16.62 -13.87 -5.16
N LEU A 481 16.82 -12.58 -4.93
CA LEU A 481 16.52 -11.94 -3.65
C LEU A 481 15.04 -11.54 -3.51
N SER A 482 14.23 -11.61 -4.57
CA SER A 482 12.84 -11.14 -4.57
C SER A 482 11.96 -11.66 -3.43
N PRO A 483 12.03 -12.93 -2.99
CA PRO A 483 11.23 -13.43 -1.87
C PRO A 483 11.57 -12.82 -0.49
N ILE A 484 12.64 -12.03 -0.41
CA ILE A 484 13.15 -11.38 0.82
C ILE A 484 13.44 -9.89 0.63
N LEU A 485 13.28 -9.35 -0.59
CA LEU A 485 13.25 -7.91 -0.87
C LEU A 485 11.88 -7.40 -0.40
#